data_AF-A0A7D3VRZ2-F1
#
_entry.id   AF-A0A7D3VRZ2-F1
#
_cell.length_a   1.000
_cell.length_b   1.000
_cell.length_c   1.000
_cell.angle_alpha   90.00
_cell.angle_beta   90.00
_cell.angle_gamma   90.00
#
_symmetry.space_group_name_H-M   'P 1'
#
loop_
_entity.id
_entity.type
_entity.pdbx_description
1 polymer ?
#
loop_
_entity_poly.entity_id
_entity_poly.type
_entity_poly.pdbx_seq_one_letter_code
_entity_poly.pdbx_strand_id
1 'polypeptide(L)'
;MTEERSSLIVPLMKARVPAEIQLEFPLPPDEEPVRDAFAGDLYVTYALEIADESAAAGRRYEHVAPRHCADLGVAAGDLRRQAVINLRDRRPELGLSWYPDVRAVTVTLGEPGPTGAPSRRGGLEAALLLDEGFLDKLAQDVEGDLVVAAPARDVFVASGTGHPDGVDKLRWAVGQVWAEDRGDGVSDPAWDVPAGSLLTHDLLVRRASGWEILA
;
A
#
# COMPACT_ATOMS: atom_id res chain seq x y z
N MET A 1 -27.36 -1.00 9.42
CA MET A 1 -26.17 -1.61 10.04
C MET A 1 -25.21 -2.21 9.02
N THR A 2 -25.64 -2.61 7.81
CA THR A 2 -24.76 -3.15 6.76
C THR A 2 -23.88 -2.09 6.09
N GLU A 3 -24.46 -0.92 5.78
CA GLU A 3 -23.73 0.24 5.21
C GLU A 3 -22.58 0.74 6.11
N GLU A 4 -22.74 0.65 7.44
CA GLU A 4 -21.71 1.09 8.41
C GLU A 4 -20.49 0.17 8.43
N ARG A 5 -20.62 -1.10 8.02
CA ARG A 5 -19.48 -2.02 7.95
C ARG A 5 -18.83 -2.06 6.58
N SER A 6 -19.57 -1.82 5.50
CA SER A 6 -18.99 -1.73 4.16
C SER A 6 -18.04 -0.54 4.00
N SER A 7 -18.20 0.53 4.79
CA SER A 7 -17.26 1.66 4.83
C SER A 7 -15.91 1.31 5.47
N LEU A 8 -15.83 0.19 6.20
CA LEU A 8 -14.59 -0.32 6.80
C LEU A 8 -13.76 -1.16 5.82
N ILE A 9 -14.30 -1.47 4.63
CA ILE A 9 -13.59 -2.26 3.63
C ILE A 9 -12.42 -1.43 3.09
N VAL A 10 -11.20 -1.93 3.22
CA VAL A 10 -9.99 -1.32 2.68
C VAL A 10 -9.24 -2.29 1.77
N PRO A 11 -8.50 -1.78 0.78
CA PRO A 11 -7.63 -2.61 -0.04
C PRO A 11 -6.29 -2.82 0.66
N LEU A 12 -5.83 -4.06 0.75
CA LEU A 12 -4.50 -4.42 1.23
C LEU A 12 -3.67 -4.94 0.06
N MET A 13 -2.59 -4.23 -0.26
CA MET A 13 -1.60 -4.74 -1.20
C MET A 13 -0.84 -5.92 -0.57
N LYS A 14 -0.57 -6.95 -1.36
CA LYS A 14 0.15 -8.15 -0.97
C LYS A 14 1.06 -8.60 -2.11
N ALA A 15 2.14 -9.30 -1.77
CA ALA A 15 2.98 -9.99 -2.74
C ALA A 15 2.76 -11.49 -2.67
N ARG A 16 2.86 -12.16 -3.82
CA ARG A 16 2.90 -13.62 -3.86
C ARG A 16 4.20 -14.09 -3.22
N VAL A 17 4.09 -14.95 -2.22
CA VAL A 17 5.24 -15.67 -1.67
C VAL A 17 5.49 -16.88 -2.57
N PRO A 18 6.73 -17.16 -3.00
CA PRO A 18 7.04 -18.38 -3.74
C PRO A 18 6.54 -19.63 -2.97
N ALA A 19 5.94 -20.57 -3.70
CA ALA A 19 5.22 -21.73 -3.14
C ALA A 19 6.05 -22.65 -2.22
N GLU A 20 7.38 -22.51 -2.23
CA GLU A 20 8.32 -23.29 -1.42
C GLU A 20 8.16 -23.07 0.11
N ILE A 21 7.36 -22.09 0.53
CA ILE A 21 7.08 -21.74 1.94
C ILE A 21 5.58 -21.89 2.29
N GLN A 22 4.73 -22.39 1.38
CA GLN A 22 3.30 -22.55 1.67
C GLN A 22 3.00 -23.87 2.41
N LEU A 23 3.12 -23.85 3.73
CA LEU A 23 2.39 -24.78 4.60
C LEU A 23 0.94 -24.30 4.72
N GLU A 24 0.16 -24.35 3.64
CA GLU A 24 -1.26 -23.97 3.67
C GLU A 24 -2.14 -25.21 3.86
N PHE A 25 -2.81 -25.28 5.00
CA PHE A 25 -4.05 -26.05 5.09
C PHE A 25 -5.08 -25.33 4.20
N PRO A 26 -5.66 -25.99 3.18
CA PRO A 26 -6.63 -25.35 2.30
C PRO A 26 -7.82 -24.88 3.13
N LEU A 27 -8.11 -23.58 3.07
CA LEU A 27 -9.32 -23.03 3.67
C LEU A 27 -10.54 -23.50 2.87
N PRO A 28 -11.72 -23.59 3.51
CA PRO A 28 -12.97 -23.69 2.78
C PRO A 28 -13.10 -22.56 1.74
N PRO A 29 -13.65 -22.81 0.54
CA PRO A 29 -13.72 -21.80 -0.52
C PRO A 29 -14.45 -20.50 -0.13
N ASP A 30 -15.38 -20.56 0.82
CA ASP A 30 -16.11 -19.41 1.36
C ASP A 30 -15.34 -18.61 2.42
N GLU A 31 -14.25 -19.18 2.92
CA GLU A 31 -13.29 -18.58 3.87
C GLU A 31 -12.01 -18.08 3.19
N GLU A 32 -11.77 -18.45 1.93
CA GLU A 32 -10.63 -17.93 1.17
C GLU A 32 -10.77 -16.42 0.95
N PRO A 33 -9.74 -15.61 1.30
CA PRO A 33 -9.78 -14.18 1.05
C PRO A 33 -9.96 -13.88 -0.44
N VAL A 34 -10.84 -12.94 -0.77
CA VAL A 34 -10.99 -12.47 -2.14
C VAL A 34 -9.69 -11.77 -2.57
N ARG A 35 -9.23 -12.08 -3.80
CA ARG A 35 -7.96 -11.61 -4.36
C ARG A 35 -8.15 -11.13 -5.80
N ASP A 36 -7.61 -9.97 -6.11
CA ASP A 36 -7.51 -9.45 -7.48
C ASP A 36 -6.04 -9.29 -7.88
N ALA A 37 -5.70 -9.68 -9.11
CA ALA A 37 -4.37 -9.39 -9.65
C ALA A 37 -4.12 -7.88 -9.75
N PHE A 38 -2.84 -7.48 -9.68
CA PHE A 38 -2.44 -6.09 -9.86
C PHE A 38 -1.30 -5.95 -10.91
N ALA A 39 -0.04 -6.06 -10.50
CA ALA A 39 1.12 -5.90 -11.37
C ALA A 39 2.28 -6.76 -10.88
N GLY A 40 2.97 -7.46 -11.79
CA GLY A 40 4.00 -8.44 -11.43
C GLY A 40 3.44 -9.48 -10.44
N ASP A 41 4.14 -9.67 -9.33
CA ASP A 41 3.74 -10.57 -8.25
C ASP A 41 2.83 -9.93 -7.19
N LEU A 42 2.41 -8.68 -7.40
CA LEU A 42 1.49 -8.01 -6.50
C LEU A 42 0.03 -8.36 -6.80
N TYR A 43 -0.74 -8.50 -5.73
CA TYR A 43 -2.19 -8.66 -5.76
C TYR A 43 -2.84 -7.86 -4.64
N VAL A 44 -4.13 -7.58 -4.80
CA VAL A 44 -4.95 -6.89 -3.82
C VAL A 44 -5.81 -7.91 -3.12
N THR A 45 -5.88 -7.85 -1.80
CA THR A 45 -6.96 -8.47 -1.02
C THR A 45 -7.73 -7.39 -0.29
N TYR A 46 -8.89 -7.74 0.24
CA TYR A 46 -9.78 -6.80 0.93
C TYR A 46 -9.87 -7.18 2.39
N ALA A 47 -9.96 -6.17 3.26
CA ALA A 47 -10.13 -6.38 4.69
C ALA A 47 -11.10 -5.38 5.29
N LEU A 48 -11.82 -5.78 6.34
CA LEU A 48 -12.43 -4.85 7.26
C LEU A 48 -11.35 -4.33 8.20
N GLU A 49 -11.14 -3.02 8.20
CA GLU A 49 -10.26 -2.38 9.16
C GLU A 49 -11.04 -2.04 10.42
N ILE A 50 -10.64 -2.65 11.54
CA ILE A 50 -11.34 -2.56 12.81
C ILE A 50 -10.40 -1.88 13.81
N ALA A 51 -10.89 -0.85 14.51
CA ALA A 51 -10.15 -0.23 15.59
C ALA A 51 -9.83 -1.27 16.69
N ASP A 52 -8.56 -1.33 17.10
CA ASP A 52 -8.07 -2.27 18.09
C ASP A 52 -6.91 -1.63 18.86
N GLU A 53 -7.20 -1.16 20.06
CA GLU A 53 -6.21 -0.52 20.94
C GLU A 53 -5.09 -1.48 21.39
N SER A 54 -5.32 -2.79 21.28
CA SER A 54 -4.29 -3.80 21.60
C SER A 54 -3.31 -4.03 20.45
N ALA A 55 -3.66 -3.63 19.23
CA ALA A 55 -2.78 -3.74 18.07
C ALA A 55 -1.77 -2.59 18.06
N ALA A 56 -0.52 -2.86 17.64
CA ALA A 56 0.54 -1.85 17.60
C ALA A 56 0.19 -0.62 16.74
N ALA A 57 -0.56 -0.83 15.65
CA ALA A 57 -1.06 0.24 14.77
C ALA A 57 -2.41 0.84 15.22
N GLY A 58 -2.98 0.38 16.34
CA GLY A 58 -4.32 0.76 16.81
C GLY A 58 -5.47 0.18 15.97
N ARG A 59 -5.17 -0.72 15.02
CA ARG A 59 -6.12 -1.32 14.08
C ARG A 59 -5.75 -2.77 13.80
N ARG A 60 -6.76 -3.60 13.55
CA ARG A 60 -6.63 -4.96 13.04
C ARG A 60 -7.36 -5.13 11.71
N TYR A 61 -6.87 -6.02 10.88
CA TYR A 61 -7.45 -6.31 9.57
C TYR A 61 -8.10 -7.69 9.57
N GLU A 62 -9.39 -7.75 9.27
CA GLU A 62 -10.14 -8.99 9.06
C GLU A 62 -10.35 -9.20 7.57
N HIS A 63 -9.74 -10.25 6.99
CA HIS A 63 -9.80 -10.49 5.55
C HIS A 63 -11.22 -10.80 5.07
N VAL A 64 -11.63 -10.13 4.00
CA VAL A 64 -12.95 -10.31 3.37
C VAL A 64 -12.89 -11.53 2.45
N ALA A 65 -13.62 -12.55 2.87
CA ALA A 65 -13.94 -13.77 2.11
C ALA A 65 -15.38 -13.70 1.53
N PRO A 66 -15.78 -14.61 0.63
CA PRO A 66 -17.13 -14.64 0.06
C PRO A 66 -18.27 -14.62 1.09
N ARG A 67 -18.12 -15.25 2.25
CA ARG A 67 -19.16 -15.17 3.31
C ARG A 67 -19.40 -13.75 3.81
N HIS A 68 -18.35 -12.96 3.96
CA HIS A 68 -18.46 -11.57 4.40
C HIS A 68 -19.12 -10.71 3.33
N CYS A 69 -18.90 -11.01 2.05
CA CYS A 69 -19.57 -10.35 0.94
C CYS A 69 -21.09 -10.54 1.02
N ALA A 70 -21.53 -11.78 1.30
CA ALA A 70 -22.94 -12.10 1.52
C ALA A 70 -23.51 -11.36 2.74
N ASP A 71 -22.78 -11.34 3.86
CA ASP A 71 -23.20 -10.65 5.09
C ASP A 71 -23.29 -9.12 4.91
N LEU A 72 -22.37 -8.54 4.13
CA LEU A 72 -22.28 -7.11 3.88
C LEU A 72 -23.20 -6.64 2.74
N GLY A 73 -23.80 -7.57 1.98
CA GLY A 73 -24.57 -7.24 0.78
C GLY A 73 -23.73 -6.61 -0.33
N VAL A 74 -22.43 -6.91 -0.39
CA VAL A 74 -21.49 -6.40 -1.39
C VAL A 74 -21.08 -7.54 -2.30
N ALA A 75 -21.21 -7.40 -3.62
CA ALA A 75 -20.71 -8.42 -4.54
C ALA A 75 -19.18 -8.46 -4.55
N ALA A 76 -18.58 -9.65 -4.66
CA ALA A 76 -17.12 -9.79 -4.68
C ALA A 76 -16.45 -8.93 -5.77
N GLY A 77 -17.08 -8.82 -6.95
CA GLY A 77 -16.60 -7.97 -8.05
C GLY A 77 -16.67 -6.46 -7.78
N ASP A 78 -17.46 -6.03 -6.79
CA ASP A 78 -17.59 -4.63 -6.39
C ASP A 78 -16.62 -4.24 -5.26
N LEU A 79 -15.94 -5.21 -4.62
CA LEU A 79 -15.04 -4.95 -3.50
C LEU A 79 -13.94 -3.95 -3.85
N ARG A 80 -13.32 -4.09 -5.03
CA ARG A 80 -12.30 -3.13 -5.50
C ARG A 80 -12.83 -1.72 -5.49
N ARG A 81 -14.01 -1.54 -6.10
CA ARG A 81 -14.64 -0.22 -6.23
C ARG A 81 -14.98 0.35 -4.86
N GLN A 82 -15.58 -0.44 -3.98
CA GLN A 82 -15.94 -0.01 -2.63
C GLN A 82 -14.70 0.36 -1.80
N ALA A 83 -13.68 -0.49 -1.83
CA ALA A 83 -12.43 -0.28 -1.13
C ALA A 83 -11.70 1.00 -1.58
N VAL A 84 -11.70 1.29 -2.89
CA VAL A 84 -11.12 2.53 -3.44
C VAL A 84 -11.94 3.76 -3.04
N ILE A 85 -13.27 3.66 -2.97
CA ILE A 85 -14.11 4.75 -2.45
C ILE A 85 -13.73 5.05 -0.99
N ASN A 86 -13.69 4.01 -0.14
CA ASN A 86 -13.33 4.17 1.27
C ASN A 86 -11.88 4.67 1.44
N LEU A 87 -10.96 4.28 0.56
CA LEU A 87 -9.58 4.80 0.56
C LEU A 87 -9.56 6.30 0.21
N ARG A 88 -10.38 6.74 -0.74
CA ARG A 88 -10.50 8.15 -1.13
C ARG A 88 -11.04 9.04 -0.02
N ASP A 89 -11.92 8.51 0.81
CA ASP A 89 -12.44 9.23 1.98
C ASP A 89 -11.34 9.54 3.01
N ARG A 90 -10.20 8.84 2.96
CA ARG A 90 -9.01 9.07 3.78
C ARG A 90 -8.03 10.09 3.21
N ARG A 91 -8.30 10.65 2.02
CA ARG A 91 -7.44 11.67 1.40
C ARG A 91 -7.13 12.89 2.30
N PRO A 92 -8.02 13.36 3.18
CA PRO A 92 -7.69 14.43 4.13
C PRO A 92 -6.52 14.10 5.07
N GLU A 93 -6.18 12.82 5.24
CA GLU A 93 -5.08 12.32 6.07
C GLU A 93 -3.77 12.11 5.27
N LEU A 94 -3.73 12.53 3.99
CA LEU A 94 -2.52 12.40 3.17
C LEU A 94 -1.45 13.41 3.57
N GLY A 95 -0.26 12.91 3.85
CA GLY A 95 0.98 13.69 3.97
C GLY A 95 1.87 13.50 2.75
N LEU A 96 2.44 14.60 2.25
CA LEU A 96 3.41 14.59 1.15
C LEU A 96 4.73 15.22 1.61
N SER A 97 5.80 14.42 1.61
CA SER A 97 7.15 14.86 1.92
C SER A 97 7.98 14.91 0.64
N TRP A 98 8.10 16.11 0.06
CA TRP A 98 8.84 16.34 -1.18
C TRP A 98 10.35 16.45 -0.92
N TYR A 99 11.13 15.88 -1.83
CA TYR A 99 12.58 16.01 -1.92
C TYR A 99 12.92 16.73 -3.22
N PRO A 100 12.96 18.07 -3.23
CA PRO A 100 13.08 18.86 -4.45
C PRO A 100 14.36 18.58 -5.24
N ASP A 101 15.46 18.31 -4.53
CA ASP A 101 16.79 18.11 -5.12
C ASP A 101 16.85 16.91 -6.07
N VAL A 102 16.07 15.88 -5.78
CA VAL A 102 16.02 14.62 -6.54
C VAL A 102 14.64 14.36 -7.14
N ARG A 103 13.72 15.35 -7.08
CA ARG A 103 12.37 15.25 -7.65
C ARG A 103 11.62 13.97 -7.26
N ALA A 104 11.65 13.65 -5.97
CA ALA A 104 10.93 12.51 -5.42
C ALA A 104 9.99 12.95 -4.29
N VAL A 105 8.99 12.13 -3.99
CA VAL A 105 8.02 12.39 -2.92
C VAL A 105 7.71 11.11 -2.16
N THR A 106 7.75 11.19 -0.84
CA THR A 106 7.21 10.16 0.04
C THR A 106 5.79 10.52 0.41
N VAL A 107 4.88 9.56 0.27
CA VAL A 107 3.46 9.72 0.58
C VAL A 107 3.15 8.91 1.83
N THR A 108 2.48 9.54 2.78
CA THR A 108 2.01 8.89 4.02
C THR A 108 0.51 9.02 4.11
N LEU A 109 -0.16 8.01 4.68
CA LEU A 109 -1.60 8.03 4.87
C LEU A 109 -1.92 7.70 6.33
N GLY A 110 -2.53 8.64 7.04
CA GLY A 110 -2.91 8.49 8.44
C GLY A 110 -2.55 9.72 9.27
N GLU A 111 -3.01 9.73 10.52
CA GLU A 111 -2.78 10.86 11.41
C GLU A 111 -1.28 11.04 11.71
N PRO A 112 -0.75 12.28 11.61
CA PRO A 112 0.57 12.57 12.14
C PRO A 112 0.59 12.24 13.62
N GLY A 113 1.61 11.49 14.05
CA GLY A 113 1.81 11.22 15.47
C GLY A 113 1.95 12.53 16.25
N PRO A 114 1.61 12.55 17.56
CA PRO A 114 1.97 13.70 18.40
C PRO A 114 3.46 13.99 18.26
N THR A 115 3.84 15.27 18.27
CA THR A 115 5.22 15.75 18.03
C THR A 115 6.26 14.88 18.74
N GLY A 116 7.08 14.16 17.96
CA GLY A 116 8.15 13.30 18.45
C GLY A 116 7.84 11.78 18.49
N ALA A 117 6.59 11.37 18.26
CA ALA A 117 6.26 9.96 18.01
C ALA A 117 6.35 9.65 16.51
N PRO A 118 6.80 8.44 16.09
CA PRO A 118 6.66 8.03 14.70
C PRO A 118 5.17 8.10 14.32
N SER A 119 4.87 8.71 13.15
CA SER A 119 3.50 8.71 12.63
C SER A 119 2.96 7.28 12.65
N ARG A 120 1.72 7.10 13.15
CA ARG A 120 1.02 5.82 13.01
C ARG A 120 0.66 5.66 11.54
N ARG A 121 1.61 5.16 10.75
CA ARG A 121 1.41 4.86 9.32
C ARG A 121 0.20 3.94 9.20
N GLY A 122 -0.73 4.31 8.32
CA GLY A 122 -2.01 3.63 8.17
C GLY A 122 -1.89 2.21 7.63
N GLY A 123 -0.74 1.83 7.06
CA GLY A 123 -0.52 0.50 6.48
C GLY A 123 -1.25 0.30 5.15
N LEU A 124 -1.68 1.41 4.54
CA LEU A 124 -2.48 1.47 3.31
C LEU A 124 -1.82 2.36 2.25
N GLU A 125 -0.63 2.88 2.50
CA GLU A 125 0.12 3.74 1.59
C GLU A 125 0.31 3.07 0.22
N ALA A 126 0.71 1.79 0.19
CA ALA A 126 0.82 1.04 -1.06
C ALA A 126 -0.54 0.84 -1.76
N ALA A 127 -1.66 0.90 -1.02
CA ALA A 127 -2.99 0.78 -1.59
C ALA A 127 -3.40 2.01 -2.42
N LEU A 128 -2.70 3.15 -2.28
CA LEU A 128 -2.87 4.34 -3.12
C LEU A 128 -2.55 4.08 -4.60
N LEU A 129 -1.85 2.99 -4.91
CA LEU A 129 -1.68 2.47 -6.28
C LEU A 129 -3.01 2.15 -6.99
N LEU A 130 -4.11 2.03 -6.24
CA LEU A 130 -5.46 1.78 -6.75
C LEU A 130 -6.29 3.07 -6.90
N ASP A 131 -5.82 4.20 -6.37
CA ASP A 131 -6.53 5.47 -6.46
C ASP A 131 -6.09 6.27 -7.68
N GLU A 132 -6.69 5.96 -8.84
CA GLU A 132 -6.38 6.62 -10.12
C GLU A 132 -6.43 8.15 -10.04
N GLY A 133 -7.40 8.72 -9.31
CA GLY A 133 -7.53 10.18 -9.20
C GLY A 133 -6.46 10.84 -8.32
N PHE A 134 -5.79 10.07 -7.45
CA PHE A 134 -4.61 10.53 -6.72
C PHE A 134 -3.37 10.43 -7.62
N LEU A 135 -3.22 9.29 -8.30
CA LEU A 135 -2.11 9.03 -9.21
C LEU A 135 -2.09 9.99 -10.41
N ASP A 136 -3.25 10.37 -10.94
CA ASP A 136 -3.36 11.36 -12.02
C ASP A 136 -2.81 12.72 -11.61
N LYS A 137 -3.08 13.14 -10.36
CA LYS A 137 -2.55 14.39 -9.82
C LYS A 137 -1.05 14.28 -9.60
N LEU A 138 -0.61 13.18 -9.00
CA LEU A 138 0.80 12.95 -8.74
C LEU A 138 1.63 12.89 -10.03
N ALA A 139 1.07 12.30 -11.10
CA ALA A 139 1.69 12.24 -12.41
C ALA A 139 1.82 13.62 -13.08
N GLN A 140 0.99 14.60 -12.72
CA GLN A 140 1.10 15.98 -13.23
C GLN A 140 2.28 16.73 -12.59
N ASP A 141 2.74 16.29 -11.42
CA ASP A 141 3.81 16.93 -10.66
C ASP A 141 5.21 16.37 -10.98
N VAL A 142 5.32 15.39 -11.89
CA VAL A 142 6.58 14.75 -12.28
C VAL A 142 6.80 14.81 -13.80
N GLU A 143 8.07 14.81 -14.22
CA GLU A 143 8.41 14.73 -15.64
C GLU A 143 8.46 13.28 -16.13
N GLY A 144 7.79 13.02 -17.26
CA GLY A 144 7.70 11.68 -17.84
C GLY A 144 6.61 10.82 -17.20
N ASP A 145 6.80 9.51 -17.23
CA ASP A 145 5.85 8.56 -16.63
C ASP A 145 6.07 8.46 -15.12
N LEU A 146 4.97 8.33 -14.37
CA LEU A 146 5.01 8.17 -12.92
C LEU A 146 5.66 6.83 -12.56
N VAL A 147 6.69 6.88 -11.72
CA VAL A 147 7.38 5.72 -11.15
C VAL A 147 7.12 5.68 -9.65
N VAL A 148 6.79 4.50 -9.12
CA VAL A 148 6.49 4.29 -7.70
C VAL A 148 7.30 3.12 -7.15
N ALA A 149 7.90 3.31 -5.98
CA ALA A 149 8.39 2.25 -5.11
C ALA A 149 7.35 1.97 -4.01
N ALA A 150 6.95 0.70 -3.88
CA ALA A 150 6.08 0.22 -2.81
C ALA A 150 6.67 -1.05 -2.17
N PRO A 151 7.82 -0.95 -1.47
CA PRO A 151 8.50 -2.11 -0.91
C PRO A 151 7.79 -2.75 0.28
N ALA A 152 6.87 -2.02 0.92
CA ALA A 152 6.01 -2.54 1.97
C ALA A 152 4.63 -1.84 1.94
N ARG A 153 3.65 -2.43 2.63
CA ARG A 153 2.26 -1.94 2.66
C ARG A 153 2.12 -0.48 3.12
N ASP A 154 3.02 -0.04 3.98
CA ASP A 154 3.07 1.29 4.59
C ASP A 154 4.09 2.24 3.93
N VAL A 155 4.60 1.87 2.75
CA VAL A 155 5.60 2.64 2.00
C VAL A 155 5.10 2.95 0.60
N PHE A 156 5.08 4.23 0.27
CA PHE A 156 4.83 4.74 -1.07
C PHE A 156 5.79 5.89 -1.34
N VAL A 157 6.70 5.71 -2.30
CA VAL A 157 7.64 6.75 -2.74
C VAL A 157 7.54 6.86 -4.25
N ALA A 158 7.44 8.08 -4.78
CA ALA A 158 7.22 8.31 -6.20
C ALA A 158 8.18 9.33 -6.79
N SER A 159 8.43 9.21 -8.10
CA SER A 159 9.15 10.15 -8.95
C SER A 159 8.68 10.00 -10.40
N GLY A 160 9.34 10.65 -11.35
CA GLY A 160 9.06 10.52 -12.78
C GLY A 160 10.24 9.91 -13.54
N THR A 161 9.98 9.24 -14.67
CA THR A 161 11.04 8.70 -15.53
C THR A 161 11.99 9.78 -16.09
N GLY A 162 11.57 11.04 -16.11
CA GLY A 162 12.41 12.19 -16.47
C GLY A 162 13.44 12.59 -15.40
N HIS A 163 13.44 11.93 -14.24
CA HIS A 163 14.30 12.27 -13.11
C HIS A 163 15.13 11.05 -12.65
N PRO A 164 16.27 10.75 -13.31
CA PRO A 164 17.11 9.60 -12.96
C PRO A 164 17.53 9.56 -11.49
N ASP A 165 17.93 10.70 -10.92
CA ASP A 165 18.30 10.80 -9.49
C ASP A 165 17.12 10.48 -8.56
N GLY A 166 15.90 10.81 -8.98
CA GLY A 166 14.67 10.45 -8.27
C GLY A 166 14.39 8.96 -8.32
N VAL A 167 14.57 8.33 -9.49
CA VAL A 167 14.47 6.87 -9.64
C VAL A 167 15.52 6.16 -8.79
N ASP A 168 16.74 6.67 -8.71
CA ASP A 168 17.78 6.11 -7.86
C ASP A 168 17.45 6.27 -6.37
N LYS A 169 16.82 7.37 -5.97
CA LYS A 169 16.27 7.49 -4.61
C LYS A 169 15.18 6.46 -4.32
N LEU A 170 14.31 6.17 -5.29
CA LEU A 170 13.30 5.12 -5.16
C LEU A 170 13.95 3.75 -4.94
N ARG A 171 14.98 3.40 -5.73
CA ARG A 171 15.76 2.17 -5.53
C ARG A 171 16.45 2.13 -4.17
N TRP A 172 17.01 3.26 -3.73
CA TRP A 172 17.61 3.37 -2.40
C TRP A 172 16.58 3.13 -1.30
N ALA A 173 15.38 3.71 -1.40
CA ALA A 173 14.30 3.52 -0.43
C ALA A 173 13.86 2.04 -0.34
N VAL A 174 13.77 1.35 -1.49
CA VAL A 174 13.57 -0.11 -1.52
C VAL A 174 14.70 -0.82 -0.75
N GLY A 175 15.96 -0.50 -1.07
CA GLY A 175 17.11 -1.10 -0.40
C GLY A 175 17.11 -0.91 1.12
N GLN A 176 16.68 0.26 1.61
CA GLN A 176 16.56 0.52 3.05
C GLN A 176 15.46 -0.32 3.72
N VAL A 177 14.31 -0.48 3.08
CA VAL A 177 13.19 -1.27 3.63
C VAL A 177 13.52 -2.76 3.70
N TRP A 178 14.32 -3.26 2.75
CA TRP A 178 14.69 -4.67 2.66
C TRP A 178 16.06 -5.00 3.29
N ALA A 179 16.81 -4.02 3.77
CA ALA A 179 18.08 -4.29 4.46
C ALA A 179 17.79 -5.02 5.79
N GLU A 180 18.35 -6.22 5.93
CA GLU A 180 18.12 -7.12 7.06
C GLU A 180 18.76 -6.65 8.40
N ASP A 181 19.54 -5.57 8.40
CA ASP A 181 20.33 -5.13 9.56
C ASP A 181 19.89 -3.72 10.04
N ARG A 182 19.04 -3.69 11.07
CA ARG A 182 18.71 -2.47 11.84
C ARG A 182 19.92 -2.11 12.72
N GLY A 183 20.99 -1.61 12.10
CA GLY A 183 22.20 -1.12 12.76
C GLY A 183 22.27 0.40 12.75
N ASP A 184 22.36 0.98 13.95
CA ASP A 184 22.58 2.38 14.32
C ASP A 184 22.95 3.39 13.21
N GLY A 185 21.98 4.27 12.92
CA GLY A 185 22.20 5.70 12.79
C GLY A 185 22.81 6.25 11.50
N VAL A 186 21.96 6.71 10.57
CA VAL A 186 22.09 8.01 9.89
C VAL A 186 20.68 8.56 9.65
N SER A 187 20.51 9.86 9.88
CA SER A 187 19.27 10.63 9.87
C SER A 187 18.56 10.74 8.51
N ASP A 188 17.59 9.87 8.25
CA ASP A 188 16.37 10.09 7.42
C ASP A 188 15.38 8.93 7.73
N PRO A 189 14.06 9.01 7.47
CA PRO A 189 13.06 8.31 8.28
C PRO A 189 13.31 6.80 8.33
N ALA A 190 13.61 6.29 9.53
CA ALA A 190 13.62 4.86 9.78
C ALA A 190 12.21 4.32 9.49
N TRP A 191 12.05 3.65 8.36
CA TRP A 191 10.83 2.92 8.05
C TRP A 191 10.76 1.70 8.96
N ASP A 192 10.00 1.79 10.05
CA ASP A 192 9.72 0.64 10.90
C ASP A 192 8.61 -0.21 10.28
N VAL A 193 9.02 -1.11 9.37
CA VAL A 193 8.10 -1.94 8.58
C VAL A 193 7.70 -3.20 9.36
N PRO A 194 6.39 -3.44 9.60
CA PRO A 194 5.91 -4.63 10.31
C PRO A 194 6.24 -5.94 9.58
N ALA A 195 6.52 -7.02 10.32
CA ALA A 195 6.71 -8.35 9.73
C ALA A 195 5.50 -8.77 8.87
N GLY A 196 5.74 -9.35 7.70
CA GLY A 196 4.69 -9.74 6.75
C GLY A 196 3.98 -8.58 6.05
N SER A 197 4.62 -7.41 5.97
CA SER A 197 4.14 -6.26 5.19
C SER A 197 4.97 -5.91 3.97
N LEU A 198 6.11 -6.59 3.76
CA LEU A 198 6.93 -6.48 2.57
C LEU A 198 6.15 -6.89 1.32
N LEU A 199 6.47 -6.22 0.21
CA LEU A 199 5.78 -6.35 -1.07
C LEU A 199 6.76 -6.69 -2.19
N THR A 200 7.41 -5.70 -2.80
CA THR A 200 8.28 -5.93 -3.96
C THR A 200 9.60 -5.16 -3.86
N HIS A 201 10.64 -5.69 -4.49
CA HIS A 201 11.88 -4.96 -4.76
C HIS A 201 11.79 -4.09 -6.02
N ASP A 202 10.82 -4.36 -6.86
CA ASP A 202 10.69 -3.73 -8.16
C ASP A 202 10.07 -2.34 -8.05
N LEU A 203 10.49 -1.46 -8.96
CA LEU A 203 9.81 -0.19 -9.19
C LEU A 203 8.66 -0.41 -10.17
N LEU A 204 7.53 0.24 -9.91
CA LEU A 204 6.36 0.20 -10.77
C LEU A 204 6.32 1.48 -11.61
N VAL A 205 6.12 1.35 -12.92
CA VAL A 205 5.90 2.50 -13.81
C VAL A 205 4.47 2.48 -14.33
N ARG A 206 3.80 3.63 -14.24
CA ARG A 206 2.44 3.81 -14.74
C ARG A 206 2.50 4.16 -16.23
N ARG A 207 1.97 3.29 -17.07
CA ARG A 207 1.82 3.47 -18.52
C ARG A 207 0.34 3.58 -18.88
N ALA A 208 0.04 3.89 -20.14
CA ALA A 208 -1.34 3.99 -20.64
C ALA A 208 -2.14 2.68 -20.49
N SER A 209 -1.47 1.52 -20.50
CA SER A 209 -2.03 0.18 -20.34
C SER A 209 -2.25 -0.25 -18.87
N GLY A 210 -1.71 0.50 -17.91
CA GLY A 210 -1.72 0.14 -16.49
C GLY A 210 -0.32 0.19 -15.87
N TRP A 211 -0.12 -0.63 -14.83
CA TRP A 211 1.14 -0.71 -14.09
C TRP A 211 2.05 -1.80 -14.65
N GLU A 212 3.32 -1.44 -14.87
CA GLU A 212 4.36 -2.34 -15.37
C GLU A 212 5.58 -2.30 -14.44
N ILE A 213 6.41 -3.35 -14.48
CA ILE A 213 7.71 -3.33 -13.80
C ILE A 213 8.67 -2.45 -14.60
N LEU A 214 9.30 -1.48 -13.92
CA LEU A 214 10.34 -0.65 -14.51
C LEU A 214 11.63 -1.48 -14.64
N ALA A 215 12.04 -1.73 -15.87
CA ALA A 215 13.29 -2.43 -16.21
C ALA A 215 14.55 -1.64 -15.86
#